data_AF-A0A9D9JJJ5-F1
#
_entry.id   AF-A0A9D9JJJ5-F1
#
_cell.length_a   1.000
_cell.length_b   1.000
_cell.length_c   1.000
_cell.angle_alpha   90.00
_cell.angle_beta   90.00
_cell.angle_gamma   90.00
#
_symmetry.space_group_name_H-M   'P 1'
#
loop_
_entity.id
_entity.type
_entity.pdbx_description
1 polymer ?
#
loop_
_entity_poly.entity_id
_entity_poly.type
_entity_poly.pdbx_seq_one_letter_code
_entity_poly.pdbx_strand_id
1 'polypeptide(L)'
;MSEPARARPLLELRSYQLELEVLSPLHVGAGGPPLVGGYDVVADAKLGRYYLIDTERLISERMTAEQIAAGVDPKVENLITRGEWDAYARAVLAGPGGPTIAPLIRQHWTLLPFQRDAHGRPYLPGSSLKGALRTALAYALLRDQLRMMEKAGQPVRFADTEAGRLLREQLQSGARREWFARPLETRLFQGSSAFDPNHDLLRAVRISDSEPLRADATVVEQVGIYRRNADKLTLLSDKHRWLVETLPEGTRLALRLDIDTGLFGVQKGLSAEQRDQVGTPFLLHACREFAFRLASSQAGTSGSDPTSKFFRELMQRIRQADRASEAYVQLGWGTGWRAKTIGPLLDLSVVEDGQQTLDELVRRLRLDRTGRGRPFPRTLRLVERNGRPTMPLGWARLRIVPL
;
A
#
# COMPACT_ATOMS: atom_id res chain seq x y z
N MET A 1 9.65 42.36 32.32
CA MET A 1 10.64 41.57 31.57
C MET A 1 9.89 40.73 30.55
N SER A 2 9.89 41.16 29.30
CA SER A 2 9.31 40.40 28.19
C SER A 2 10.11 39.12 27.98
N GLU A 3 9.43 37.96 27.95
CA GLU A 3 10.06 36.72 27.49
C GLU A 3 10.72 36.96 26.13
N PRO A 4 11.98 36.53 25.92
CA PRO A 4 12.60 36.63 24.61
C PRO A 4 11.77 35.76 23.64
N ALA A 5 11.41 36.35 22.50
CA ALA A 5 10.69 35.66 21.44
C ALA A 5 11.34 34.29 21.18
N ARG A 6 10.59 33.20 21.40
CA ARG A 6 11.05 31.84 21.12
C ARG A 6 11.59 31.82 19.68
N ALA A 7 12.92 31.71 19.54
CA ALA A 7 13.56 31.59 18.25
C ALA A 7 12.89 30.44 17.50
N ARG A 8 12.35 30.72 16.30
CA ARG A 8 11.76 29.68 15.46
C ARG A 8 12.81 28.58 15.28
N PRO A 9 12.47 27.29 15.46
CA PRO A 9 13.42 26.22 15.24
C PRO A 9 13.98 26.35 13.82
N LEU A 10 15.31 26.47 13.70
CA LEU A 10 16.00 26.50 12.42
C LEU A 10 15.87 25.10 11.82
N LEU A 11 15.19 25.03 10.67
CA LEU A 11 15.05 23.80 9.90
C LEU A 11 16.42 23.41 9.33
N GLU A 12 16.82 22.15 9.47
CA GLU A 12 18.01 21.60 8.80
C GLU A 12 17.51 20.62 7.73
N LEU A 13 17.04 21.17 6.61
CA LEU A 13 16.39 20.43 5.55
C LEU A 13 17.40 19.96 4.50
N ARG A 14 17.34 18.67 4.18
CA ARG A 14 17.95 18.09 2.97
C ARG A 14 16.85 17.57 2.07
N SER A 15 16.82 18.04 0.83
CA SER A 15 15.79 17.71 -0.14
C SER A 15 16.33 16.79 -1.23
N TYR A 16 15.49 15.87 -1.67
CA TYR A 16 15.79 14.91 -2.73
C TYR A 16 14.58 14.76 -3.65
N GLN A 17 14.84 14.48 -4.93
CA GLN A 17 13.83 14.02 -5.86
C GLN A 17 13.72 12.50 -5.76
N LEU A 18 12.50 12.02 -5.60
CA LEU A 18 12.16 10.61 -5.66
C LEU A 18 11.52 10.32 -7.01
N GLU A 19 12.20 9.55 -7.85
CA GLU A 19 11.62 8.96 -9.05
C GLU A 19 11.03 7.60 -8.69
N LEU A 20 9.73 7.43 -8.92
CA LEU A 20 9.02 6.18 -8.70
C LEU A 20 8.61 5.57 -10.03
N GLU A 21 8.96 4.31 -10.25
CA GLU A 21 8.56 3.51 -11.40
C GLU A 21 7.64 2.36 -10.95
N VAL A 22 6.43 2.32 -11.48
CA VAL A 22 5.44 1.27 -11.19
C VAL A 22 5.88 -0.02 -11.89
N LEU A 23 6.15 -1.08 -11.13
CA LEU A 23 6.61 -2.38 -11.63
C LEU A 23 5.48 -3.39 -11.79
N SER A 24 4.34 -3.14 -11.15
CA SER A 24 3.11 -3.89 -11.37
C SER A 24 1.90 -3.01 -11.07
N PRO A 25 0.72 -3.27 -11.66
CA PRO A 25 -0.41 -2.35 -11.57
C PRO A 25 -0.69 -1.89 -10.14
N LEU A 26 -0.77 -0.57 -9.95
CA LEU A 26 -0.80 0.04 -8.62
C LEU A 26 -2.18 0.66 -8.37
N HIS A 27 -2.87 0.16 -7.36
CA HIS A 27 -4.11 0.76 -6.85
C HIS A 27 -3.87 1.44 -5.50
N VAL A 28 -4.10 2.76 -5.43
CA VAL A 28 -4.30 3.49 -4.17
C VAL A 28 -5.73 4.00 -4.19
N GLY A 29 -6.54 3.55 -3.24
CA GLY A 29 -7.97 3.86 -3.24
C GLY A 29 -8.25 5.30 -2.81
N ALA A 30 -9.28 5.91 -3.40
CA ALA A 30 -9.74 7.26 -3.09
C ALA A 30 -10.34 7.45 -1.68
N GLY A 31 -10.52 6.35 -0.94
CA GLY A 31 -11.45 6.29 0.20
C GLY A 31 -12.90 6.21 -0.28
N GLY A 32 -13.82 5.84 0.62
CA GLY A 32 -15.24 5.72 0.28
C GLY A 32 -15.65 4.41 -0.41
N PRO A 33 -16.92 4.32 -0.84
CA PRO A 33 -17.46 3.12 -1.48
C PRO A 33 -16.91 2.93 -2.91
N PRO A 34 -16.94 1.70 -3.46
CA PRO A 34 -16.70 1.46 -4.88
C PRO A 34 -17.70 2.22 -5.77
N LEU A 35 -17.28 2.58 -6.99
CA LEU A 35 -18.16 3.12 -8.02
C LEU A 35 -19.14 2.05 -8.48
N VAL A 36 -20.41 2.42 -8.67
CA VAL A 36 -21.49 1.51 -9.04
C VAL A 36 -21.71 1.51 -10.55
N GLY A 37 -21.67 0.31 -11.14
CA GLY A 37 -21.95 0.09 -12.54
C GLY A 37 -23.37 0.49 -12.95
N GLY A 38 -23.50 1.25 -14.03
CA GLY A 38 -24.78 1.80 -14.51
C GLY A 38 -25.16 3.16 -13.91
N TYR A 39 -24.40 3.66 -12.94
CA TYR A 39 -24.58 4.97 -12.31
C TYR A 39 -23.31 5.80 -12.43
N ASP A 40 -22.27 5.43 -11.68
CA ASP A 40 -21.00 6.15 -11.62
C ASP A 40 -20.06 5.78 -12.78
N VAL A 41 -20.22 4.55 -13.30
CA VAL A 41 -19.40 4.01 -14.38
C VAL A 41 -20.24 3.15 -15.31
N VAL A 42 -20.05 3.34 -16.61
CA VAL A 42 -20.58 2.44 -17.65
C VAL A 42 -19.43 1.83 -18.43
N ALA A 43 -19.66 0.68 -19.04
CA ALA A 43 -18.59 -0.05 -19.71
C ALA A 43 -19.03 -0.64 -21.05
N ASP A 44 -18.14 -0.50 -22.02
CA ASP A 44 -18.20 -1.19 -23.28
C ASP A 44 -17.29 -2.42 -23.24
N ALA A 45 -17.85 -3.54 -22.78
CA ALA A 45 -17.10 -4.78 -22.64
C ALA A 45 -16.58 -5.32 -23.98
N LYS A 46 -17.14 -4.92 -25.14
CA LYS A 46 -16.62 -5.36 -26.44
C LYS A 46 -15.31 -4.64 -26.77
N LEU A 47 -15.23 -3.35 -26.47
CA LEU A 47 -14.03 -2.54 -26.72
C LEU A 47 -13.07 -2.48 -25.53
N GLY A 48 -13.46 -3.01 -24.36
CA GLY A 48 -12.65 -2.91 -23.13
C GLY A 48 -12.51 -1.46 -22.66
N ARG A 49 -13.57 -0.66 -22.77
CA ARG A 49 -13.60 0.74 -22.35
C ARG A 49 -14.55 0.97 -21.19
N TYR A 50 -14.13 1.77 -20.22
CA TYR A 50 -14.87 2.10 -19.02
C TYR A 50 -14.99 3.62 -18.92
N TYR A 51 -16.21 4.13 -18.83
CA TYR A 51 -16.51 5.57 -18.84
C TYR A 51 -16.90 5.96 -17.41
N LEU A 52 -16.05 6.75 -16.76
CA LEU A 52 -16.36 7.33 -15.46
C LEU A 52 -17.31 8.50 -15.67
N ILE A 53 -18.56 8.36 -15.28
CA ILE A 53 -19.61 9.35 -15.60
C ILE A 53 -19.54 10.53 -14.63
N ASP A 54 -19.78 11.72 -15.17
CA ASP A 54 -20.11 12.91 -14.40
C ASP A 54 -21.60 12.85 -14.03
N THR A 55 -21.91 12.14 -12.95
CA THR A 55 -23.29 11.89 -12.52
C THR A 55 -24.02 13.18 -12.18
N GLU A 56 -23.34 14.16 -11.58
CA GLU A 56 -23.94 15.46 -11.24
C GLU A 56 -24.34 16.22 -12.50
N ARG A 57 -23.42 16.33 -13.47
CA ARG A 57 -23.72 16.96 -14.75
C ARG A 57 -24.84 16.24 -15.49
N LEU A 58 -24.77 14.91 -15.56
CA LEU A 58 -25.78 14.09 -16.24
C LEU A 58 -27.18 14.30 -15.65
N ILE A 59 -27.32 14.23 -14.33
CA ILE A 59 -28.60 14.44 -13.65
C ILE A 59 -29.08 15.87 -13.87
N SER A 60 -28.20 16.87 -13.74
CA SER A 60 -28.58 18.29 -13.89
C SER A 60 -29.08 18.65 -15.30
N GLU A 61 -28.55 18.01 -16.34
CA GLU A 61 -28.90 18.29 -17.73
C GLU A 61 -30.05 17.41 -18.26
N ARG A 62 -30.24 16.20 -17.72
CA ARG A 62 -31.19 15.20 -18.26
C ARG A 62 -32.41 14.93 -17.40
N MET A 63 -32.42 15.37 -16.14
CA MET A 63 -33.56 15.17 -15.24
C MET A 63 -34.22 16.49 -14.87
N THR A 64 -35.55 16.46 -14.80
CA THR A 64 -36.36 17.55 -14.27
C THR A 64 -36.44 17.49 -12.73
N ALA A 65 -36.75 18.61 -12.09
CA ALA A 65 -36.92 18.67 -10.64
C ALA A 65 -38.06 17.74 -10.17
N GLU A 66 -39.11 17.60 -10.97
CA GLU A 66 -40.25 16.71 -10.70
C GLU A 66 -39.82 15.23 -10.73
N GLN A 67 -39.00 14.83 -11.71
CA GLN A 67 -38.46 13.47 -11.78
C GLN A 67 -37.54 13.16 -10.60
N ILE A 68 -36.72 14.12 -10.18
CA ILE A 68 -35.85 13.98 -9.01
C ILE A 68 -36.70 13.85 -7.73
N ALA A 69 -37.72 14.71 -7.56
CA ALA A 69 -38.62 14.68 -6.41
C ALA A 69 -39.44 13.38 -6.34
N ALA A 70 -39.81 12.82 -7.49
CA ALA A 70 -40.50 11.54 -7.60
C ALA A 70 -39.58 10.32 -7.41
N GLY A 71 -38.26 10.51 -7.27
CA GLY A 71 -37.30 9.42 -7.07
C GLY A 71 -37.12 8.54 -8.31
N VAL A 72 -37.22 9.10 -9.52
CA VAL A 72 -36.96 8.38 -10.77
C VAL A 72 -35.51 7.88 -10.77
N ASP A 73 -35.33 6.60 -11.10
CA ASP A 73 -34.02 5.93 -11.08
C ASP A 73 -33.03 6.56 -12.08
N PRO A 74 -31.97 7.25 -11.61
CA PRO A 74 -31.06 8.03 -12.45
C PRO A 74 -29.98 7.17 -13.11
N LYS A 75 -30.29 5.91 -13.44
CA LYS A 75 -29.35 5.05 -14.19
C LYS A 75 -28.99 5.71 -15.51
N VAL A 76 -27.72 5.62 -15.88
CA VAL A 76 -27.18 6.22 -17.10
C VAL A 76 -27.97 5.78 -18.34
N GLU A 77 -28.36 4.51 -18.42
CA GLU A 77 -29.13 3.97 -19.55
C GLU A 77 -30.56 4.52 -19.66
N ASN A 78 -31.14 5.06 -18.58
CA ASN A 78 -32.44 5.71 -18.59
C ASN A 78 -32.33 7.18 -19.06
N LEU A 79 -31.14 7.78 -19.00
CA LEU A 79 -30.93 9.21 -19.23
C LEU A 79 -30.26 9.50 -20.58
N ILE A 80 -29.32 8.65 -21.02
CA ILE A 80 -28.56 8.84 -22.25
C ILE A 80 -28.30 7.52 -22.97
N THR A 81 -28.11 7.62 -24.29
CA THR A 81 -27.71 6.48 -25.11
C THR A 81 -26.21 6.24 -25.08
N ARG A 82 -25.77 5.04 -25.51
CA ARG A 82 -24.34 4.71 -25.61
C ARG A 82 -23.53 5.67 -26.49
N GLY A 83 -24.15 6.29 -27.49
CA GLY A 83 -23.48 7.28 -28.35
C GLY A 83 -23.12 8.57 -27.64
N GLU A 84 -23.69 8.82 -26.45
CA GLU A 84 -23.50 10.05 -25.69
C GLU A 84 -22.56 9.87 -24.48
N TRP A 85 -22.11 8.65 -24.17
CA TRP A 85 -21.30 8.37 -22.98
C TRP A 85 -20.02 9.22 -22.92
N ASP A 86 -19.31 9.40 -24.03
CA ASP A 86 -18.10 10.22 -24.09
C ASP A 86 -18.37 11.69 -23.69
N ALA A 87 -19.54 12.24 -24.04
CA ALA A 87 -19.88 13.64 -23.75
C ALA A 87 -20.09 13.90 -22.25
N TYR A 88 -20.42 12.86 -21.48
CA TYR A 88 -20.67 12.89 -20.03
C TYR A 88 -19.58 12.18 -19.22
N ALA A 89 -18.51 11.68 -19.85
CA ALA A 89 -17.42 11.01 -19.16
C ALA A 89 -16.40 12.02 -18.62
N ARG A 90 -16.06 11.90 -17.33
CA ARG A 90 -14.92 12.59 -16.70
C ARG A 90 -13.59 11.98 -17.14
N ALA A 91 -13.59 10.68 -17.41
CA ALA A 91 -12.46 9.95 -17.97
C ALA A 91 -12.95 8.68 -18.68
N VAL A 92 -12.21 8.26 -19.70
CA VAL A 92 -12.41 6.99 -20.40
C VAL A 92 -11.17 6.13 -20.19
N LEU A 93 -11.35 4.99 -19.54
CA LEU A 93 -10.27 4.11 -19.12
C LEU A 93 -10.26 2.85 -19.98
N ALA A 94 -9.08 2.45 -20.44
CA ALA A 94 -8.89 1.12 -21.02
C ALA A 94 -8.96 0.04 -19.92
N GLY A 95 -9.43 -1.14 -20.25
CA GLY A 95 -9.52 -2.25 -19.31
C GLY A 95 -9.87 -3.57 -19.98
N PRO A 96 -10.19 -4.61 -19.19
CA PRO A 96 -10.48 -5.91 -19.74
C PRO A 96 -11.81 -5.89 -20.50
N GLY A 97 -11.86 -6.63 -21.59
CA GLY A 97 -13.06 -6.82 -22.40
C GLY A 97 -13.30 -8.27 -22.78
N GLY A 98 -14.29 -8.51 -23.63
CA GLY A 98 -14.59 -9.81 -24.20
C GLY A 98 -15.56 -10.68 -23.40
N PRO A 99 -15.74 -11.95 -23.81
CA PRO A 99 -16.81 -12.82 -23.33
C PRO A 99 -16.66 -13.22 -21.85
N THR A 100 -15.46 -13.14 -21.28
CA THR A 100 -15.22 -13.42 -19.85
C THR A 100 -15.61 -12.25 -18.95
N ILE A 101 -15.62 -11.03 -19.49
CA ILE A 101 -15.94 -9.79 -18.75
C ILE A 101 -17.41 -9.44 -18.89
N ALA A 102 -18.01 -9.68 -20.05
CA ALA A 102 -19.42 -9.34 -20.31
C ALA A 102 -20.40 -9.89 -19.25
N PRO A 103 -20.26 -11.09 -18.67
CA PRO A 103 -21.11 -11.54 -17.56
C PRO A 103 -20.93 -10.71 -16.28
N LEU A 104 -19.70 -10.30 -15.95
CA LEU A 104 -19.39 -9.52 -14.75
C LEU A 104 -20.02 -8.13 -14.78
N ILE A 105 -20.14 -7.55 -15.97
CA ILE A 105 -20.64 -6.18 -16.19
C ILE A 105 -22.16 -6.16 -16.45
N ARG A 106 -22.80 -7.32 -16.68
CA ARG A 106 -24.23 -7.42 -17.01
C ARG A 106 -25.18 -7.30 -15.81
N GLN A 107 -24.67 -7.39 -14.59
CA GLN A 107 -25.44 -7.26 -13.35
C GLN A 107 -24.68 -6.33 -12.40
N HIS A 108 -25.35 -5.83 -11.35
CA HIS A 108 -24.78 -4.96 -10.32
C HIS A 108 -23.29 -5.26 -10.05
N TRP A 109 -22.43 -4.39 -10.56
CA TRP A 109 -20.99 -4.53 -10.51
C TRP A 109 -20.38 -3.26 -9.97
N THR A 110 -19.15 -3.37 -9.47
CA THR A 110 -18.44 -2.25 -8.88
C THR A 110 -17.02 -2.13 -9.41
N LEU A 111 -16.55 -0.89 -9.48
CA LEU A 111 -15.16 -0.54 -9.78
C LEU A 111 -14.54 0.13 -8.55
N LEU A 112 -13.40 -0.37 -8.08
CA LEU A 112 -12.64 0.32 -7.04
C LEU A 112 -11.92 1.53 -7.64
N PRO A 113 -12.27 2.78 -7.25
CA PRO A 113 -11.71 3.99 -7.85
C PRO A 113 -10.31 4.31 -7.31
N PHE A 114 -9.45 4.78 -8.20
CA PHE A 114 -8.12 5.26 -7.84
C PHE A 114 -8.19 6.66 -7.24
N GLN A 115 -7.25 6.99 -6.35
CA GLN A 115 -7.14 8.31 -5.73
C GLN A 115 -6.94 9.40 -6.78
N ARG A 116 -7.81 10.42 -6.75
CA ARG A 116 -7.77 11.57 -7.65
C ARG A 116 -7.74 12.87 -6.84
N ASP A 117 -7.19 13.94 -7.44
CA ASP A 117 -7.25 15.30 -6.91
C ASP A 117 -8.64 15.91 -7.11
N ALA A 118 -8.84 17.16 -6.66
CA ALA A 118 -10.10 17.88 -6.80
C ALA A 118 -10.51 18.15 -8.27
N HIS A 119 -9.58 18.02 -9.22
CA HIS A 119 -9.83 18.15 -10.65
C HIS A 119 -10.03 16.79 -11.34
N GLY A 120 -10.15 15.71 -10.57
CA GLY A 120 -10.33 14.36 -11.10
C GLY A 120 -9.06 13.79 -11.74
N ARG A 121 -7.86 14.29 -11.43
CA ARG A 121 -6.60 13.75 -11.95
C ARG A 121 -5.97 12.75 -10.98
N PRO A 122 -5.53 11.57 -11.43
CA PRO A 122 -4.95 10.57 -10.56
C PRO A 122 -3.56 11.01 -10.08
N TYR A 123 -3.25 10.77 -8.81
CA TYR A 123 -1.94 11.07 -8.23
C TYR A 123 -1.60 10.03 -7.15
N LEU A 124 -0.32 9.90 -6.80
CA LEU A 124 0.11 9.08 -5.67
C LEU A 124 0.26 9.95 -4.42
N PRO A 125 -0.53 9.73 -3.36
CA PRO A 125 -0.33 10.42 -2.11
C PRO A 125 1.02 10.08 -1.47
N GLY A 126 1.74 11.09 -1.01
CA GLY A 126 2.99 10.95 -0.26
C GLY A 126 2.79 10.15 1.03
N SER A 127 1.58 10.19 1.60
CA SER A 127 1.17 9.36 2.74
C SER A 127 1.19 7.86 2.44
N SER A 128 0.91 7.44 1.20
CA SER A 128 0.98 6.03 0.79
C SER A 128 2.42 5.53 0.75
N LEU A 129 3.33 6.33 0.19
CA LEU A 129 4.76 6.02 0.17
C LEU A 129 5.37 6.08 1.58
N LYS A 130 5.01 7.11 2.36
CA LYS A 130 5.47 7.28 3.75
C LYS A 130 5.00 6.13 4.64
N GLY A 131 3.80 5.61 4.42
CA GLY A 131 3.30 4.42 5.12
C GLY A 131 4.16 3.18 4.87
N ALA A 132 4.53 2.92 3.61
CA ALA A 132 5.41 1.80 3.26
C ALA A 132 6.83 1.97 3.83
N LEU A 133 7.38 3.18 3.76
CA LEU A 133 8.67 3.54 4.39
C LEU A 133 8.62 3.35 5.91
N ARG A 134 7.55 3.77 6.58
CA ARG A 134 7.34 3.58 8.02
C ARG A 134 7.40 2.10 8.40
N THR A 135 6.68 1.24 7.68
CA THR A 135 6.70 -0.20 7.98
C THR A 135 8.06 -0.83 7.70
N ALA A 136 8.72 -0.44 6.59
CA ALA A 136 10.06 -0.92 6.27
C ALA A 136 11.09 -0.48 7.32
N LEU A 137 11.03 0.77 7.78
CA LEU A 137 11.88 1.30 8.84
C LEU A 137 11.64 0.55 10.15
N ALA A 138 10.38 0.33 10.55
CA ALA A 138 10.07 -0.45 11.74
C ALA A 138 10.65 -1.88 11.67
N TYR A 139 10.50 -2.52 10.50
CA TYR A 139 11.07 -3.84 10.25
C TYR A 139 12.60 -3.85 10.40
N ALA A 140 13.29 -2.89 9.79
CA ALA A 140 14.75 -2.82 9.82
C ALA A 140 15.31 -2.58 11.23
N LEU A 141 14.74 -1.62 11.98
CA LEU A 141 15.16 -1.32 13.34
C LEU A 141 15.05 -2.53 14.27
N LEU A 142 13.91 -3.24 14.21
CA LEU A 142 13.70 -4.45 15.01
C LEU A 142 14.57 -5.62 14.51
N ARG A 143 14.83 -5.71 13.20
CA ARG A 143 15.71 -6.73 12.64
C ARG A 143 17.14 -6.55 13.12
N ASP A 144 17.63 -5.32 13.19
CA ASP A 144 18.97 -5.02 13.67
C ASP A 144 19.14 -5.36 15.16
N GLN A 145 18.10 -5.14 15.98
CA GLN A 145 18.08 -5.65 17.37
C GLN A 145 18.25 -7.18 17.43
N LEU A 146 17.49 -7.92 16.62
CA LEU A 146 17.60 -9.39 16.57
C LEU A 146 18.96 -9.86 16.05
N ARG A 147 19.55 -9.15 15.08
CA ARG A 147 20.91 -9.44 14.58
C ARG A 147 21.99 -9.20 15.62
N MET A 148 21.82 -8.21 16.51
CA MET A 148 22.76 -7.99 17.61
C MET A 148 22.74 -9.14 18.61
N MET A 149 21.56 -9.66 18.96
CA MET A 149 21.42 -10.86 19.81
C MET A 149 22.09 -12.08 19.17
N GLU A 150 21.84 -12.30 17.87
CA GLU A 150 22.46 -13.38 17.09
C GLU A 150 24.00 -13.30 17.13
N LYS A 151 24.57 -12.12 16.88
CA LYS A 151 26.02 -11.90 16.92
C LYS A 151 26.62 -12.08 18.31
N ALA A 152 25.85 -11.81 19.36
CA ALA A 152 26.26 -12.03 20.74
C ALA A 152 26.18 -13.51 21.17
N GLY A 153 25.77 -14.42 20.27
CA GLY A 153 25.58 -15.84 20.57
C GLY A 153 24.41 -16.11 21.52
N GLN A 154 23.49 -15.15 21.65
CA GLN A 154 22.31 -15.28 22.51
C GLN A 154 21.18 -15.98 21.73
N PRO A 155 20.33 -16.78 22.40
CA PRO A 155 19.08 -17.27 21.81
C PRO A 155 18.25 -16.10 21.29
N VAL A 156 17.87 -16.16 20.01
CA VAL A 156 17.16 -15.05 19.36
C VAL A 156 15.66 -15.28 19.53
N ARG A 157 15.14 -14.77 20.65
CA ARG A 157 13.72 -14.86 21.00
C ARG A 157 13.08 -13.49 20.89
N PHE A 158 12.07 -13.36 20.04
CA PHE A 158 11.32 -12.11 19.86
C PHE A 158 10.66 -11.68 21.17
N ALA A 159 10.14 -12.61 21.97
CA ALA A 159 9.58 -12.34 23.28
C ALA A 159 10.54 -11.63 24.25
N ASP A 160 11.85 -11.82 24.09
CA ASP A 160 12.88 -11.26 24.96
C ASP A 160 13.31 -9.85 24.50
N THR A 161 12.82 -9.39 23.35
CA THR A 161 12.94 -8.00 22.91
C THR A 161 11.95 -7.09 23.64
N GLU A 162 12.24 -5.80 23.68
CA GLU A 162 11.29 -4.80 24.18
C GLU A 162 9.97 -4.82 23.39
N ALA A 163 10.05 -4.97 22.08
CA ALA A 163 8.87 -5.09 21.21
C ALA A 163 8.03 -6.32 21.57
N GLY A 164 8.66 -7.47 21.80
CA GLY A 164 7.97 -8.70 22.22
C GLY A 164 7.26 -8.56 23.55
N ARG A 165 7.91 -7.93 24.54
CA ARG A 165 7.28 -7.62 25.84
C ARG A 165 6.06 -6.72 25.70
N LEU A 166 6.17 -5.63 24.94
CA LEU A 166 5.05 -4.71 24.68
C LEU A 166 3.87 -5.42 24.00
N LEU A 167 4.13 -6.26 23.00
CA LEU A 167 3.06 -7.01 22.33
C LEU A 167 2.39 -8.02 23.27
N ARG A 168 3.16 -8.66 24.17
CA ARG A 168 2.60 -9.57 25.18
C ARG A 168 1.71 -8.84 26.19
N GLU A 169 2.13 -7.68 26.66
CA GLU A 169 1.31 -6.82 27.52
C GLU A 169 0.01 -6.41 26.82
N GLN A 170 0.07 -6.06 25.52
CA GLN A 170 -1.12 -5.75 24.73
C GLN A 170 -2.06 -6.94 24.53
N LEU A 171 -1.54 -8.17 24.46
CA LEU A 171 -2.37 -9.37 24.40
C LEU A 171 -3.14 -9.61 25.71
N GLN A 172 -2.59 -9.15 26.84
CA GLN A 172 -3.21 -9.26 28.16
C GLN A 172 -4.20 -8.13 28.45
N SER A 173 -4.03 -6.96 27.83
CA SER A 173 -4.90 -5.79 28.05
C SER A 173 -6.27 -5.88 27.37
N GLY A 174 -6.48 -6.84 26.47
CA GLY A 174 -7.70 -6.92 25.67
C GLY A 174 -7.84 -5.79 24.65
N ALA A 175 -6.73 -5.15 24.27
CA ALA A 175 -6.73 -4.06 23.31
C ALA A 175 -7.43 -4.44 22.00
N ARG A 176 -8.21 -3.50 21.47
CA ARG A 176 -8.82 -3.68 20.14
C ARG A 176 -7.72 -3.79 19.09
N ARG A 177 -7.91 -4.70 18.13
CA ARG A 177 -6.93 -4.97 17.05
C ARG A 177 -6.49 -3.72 16.30
N GLU A 178 -7.36 -2.71 16.16
CA GLU A 178 -7.04 -1.45 15.47
C GLU A 178 -5.99 -0.61 16.21
N TRP A 179 -5.85 -0.79 17.52
CA TRP A 179 -4.93 -0.04 18.38
C TRP A 179 -3.77 -0.88 18.92
N PHE A 180 -3.75 -2.17 18.60
CA PHE A 180 -2.87 -3.17 19.22
C PHE A 180 -1.38 -2.84 19.06
N ALA A 181 -0.96 -2.33 17.89
CA ALA A 181 0.44 -1.99 17.64
C ALA A 181 0.82 -0.58 18.12
N ARG A 182 -0.11 0.23 18.62
CA ARG A 182 0.15 1.64 18.96
C ARG A 182 1.26 1.80 20.01
N PRO A 183 1.31 1.03 21.12
CA PRO A 183 2.40 1.17 22.08
C PRO A 183 3.77 0.80 21.51
N LEU A 184 3.83 -0.21 20.62
CA LEU A 184 5.04 -0.56 19.90
C LEU A 184 5.50 0.59 18.99
N GLU A 185 4.57 1.16 18.22
CA GLU A 185 4.86 2.30 17.34
C GLU A 185 5.31 3.54 18.12
N THR A 186 4.64 3.85 19.23
CA THR A 186 5.02 4.93 20.15
C THR A 186 6.44 4.70 20.67
N ARG A 187 6.75 3.51 21.19
CA ARG A 187 8.09 3.21 21.70
C ARG A 187 9.15 3.33 20.60
N LEU A 188 8.88 2.77 19.43
CA LEU A 188 9.84 2.67 18.35
C LEU A 188 10.16 4.02 17.68
N PHE A 189 9.15 4.86 17.46
CA PHE A 189 9.33 6.11 16.73
C PHE A 189 9.35 7.35 17.61
N GLN A 190 8.79 7.30 18.82
CA GLN A 190 8.67 8.47 19.71
C GLN A 190 9.57 8.34 20.94
N GLY A 191 10.15 7.15 21.20
CA GLY A 191 11.02 6.90 22.35
C GLY A 191 10.30 7.01 23.70
N SER A 192 8.97 7.08 23.71
CA SER A 192 8.15 7.35 24.88
C SER A 192 7.28 6.15 25.26
N SER A 193 6.70 6.18 26.47
CA SER A 193 5.66 5.23 26.90
C SER A 193 4.25 5.73 26.59
N ALA A 194 4.05 7.04 26.52
CA ALA A 194 2.80 7.69 26.16
C ALA A 194 2.88 8.26 24.72
N PHE A 195 1.74 8.31 24.04
CA PHE A 195 1.66 8.84 22.68
C PHE A 195 2.11 10.31 22.62
N ASP A 196 3.20 10.56 21.91
CA ASP A 196 3.84 11.86 21.75
C ASP A 196 4.13 12.12 20.26
N PRO A 197 3.16 12.65 19.51
CA PRO A 197 3.32 12.92 18.09
C PRO A 197 4.25 14.11 17.81
N ASN A 198 4.71 14.84 18.83
CA ASN A 198 5.69 15.90 18.63
C ASN A 198 7.08 15.30 18.44
N HIS A 199 7.43 14.26 19.20
CA HIS A 199 8.74 13.58 19.17
C HIS A 199 8.79 12.36 18.24
N ASP A 200 7.84 12.22 17.31
CA ASP A 200 7.85 11.14 16.32
C ASP A 200 8.98 11.36 15.28
N LEU A 201 9.91 10.41 15.22
CA LEU A 201 11.06 10.37 14.31
C LEU A 201 10.63 10.58 12.85
N LEU A 202 9.48 10.05 12.45
CA LEU A 202 8.98 10.16 11.07
C LEU A 202 8.45 11.56 10.74
N ARG A 203 8.46 12.53 11.66
CA ARG A 203 8.31 13.96 11.32
C ARG A 203 9.48 14.50 10.52
N ALA A 204 10.68 13.93 10.73
CA ALA A 204 11.87 14.28 9.99
C ALA A 204 11.75 13.90 8.51
N VAL A 205 11.03 12.81 8.21
CA VAL A 205 10.85 12.30 6.85
C VAL A 205 9.54 12.85 6.26
N ARG A 206 9.63 13.81 5.33
CA ARG A 206 8.47 14.42 4.66
C ARG A 206 8.46 14.02 3.19
N ILE A 207 7.32 13.52 2.74
CA ILE A 207 7.15 13.06 1.36
C ILE A 207 6.00 13.84 0.77
N SER A 208 6.23 14.52 -0.35
CA SER A 208 5.16 15.20 -1.07
C SER A 208 4.23 14.18 -1.73
N ASP A 209 3.03 14.63 -2.09
CA ASP A 209 2.26 13.95 -3.12
C ASP A 209 3.02 13.99 -4.46
N SER A 210 2.73 13.05 -5.36
CA SER A 210 3.23 13.14 -6.72
C SER A 210 2.53 14.28 -7.47
N GLU A 211 3.14 14.75 -8.55
CA GLU A 211 2.41 15.53 -9.54
C GLU A 211 1.19 14.73 -10.05
N PRO A 212 0.04 15.39 -10.26
CA PRO A 212 -1.13 14.73 -10.82
C PRO A 212 -0.89 14.36 -12.28
N LEU A 213 -1.35 13.17 -12.66
CA LEU A 213 -1.29 12.69 -14.03
C LEU A 213 -2.52 13.16 -14.84
N ARG A 214 -2.55 12.79 -16.11
CA ARG A 214 -3.74 12.99 -16.96
C ARG A 214 -4.92 12.17 -16.43
N ALA A 215 -6.15 12.66 -16.63
CA ALA A 215 -7.36 12.00 -16.11
C ALA A 215 -7.55 10.56 -16.63
N ASP A 216 -7.02 10.26 -17.81
CA ASP A 216 -7.04 8.97 -18.51
C ASP A 216 -5.76 8.14 -18.30
N ALA A 217 -4.88 8.52 -17.38
CA ALA A 217 -3.62 7.81 -17.14
C ALA A 217 -3.77 6.47 -16.40
N THR A 218 -4.97 6.15 -15.91
CA THR A 218 -5.28 4.88 -15.23
C THR A 218 -5.96 3.89 -16.16
N VAL A 219 -5.90 2.62 -15.79
CA VAL A 219 -6.58 1.51 -16.48
C VAL A 219 -7.39 0.69 -15.50
N VAL A 220 -8.44 0.03 -15.98
CA VAL A 220 -9.22 -0.92 -15.19
C VAL A 220 -8.56 -2.30 -15.30
N GLU A 221 -8.39 -2.94 -14.15
CA GLU A 221 -7.81 -4.26 -13.98
C GLU A 221 -8.82 -5.23 -13.37
N GLN A 222 -8.90 -6.45 -13.89
CA GLN A 222 -9.57 -7.53 -13.17
C GLN A 222 -8.58 -8.13 -12.16
N VAL A 223 -8.97 -8.16 -10.90
CA VAL A 223 -8.13 -8.65 -9.80
C VAL A 223 -8.87 -9.74 -9.05
N GLY A 224 -8.24 -10.92 -8.95
CA GLY A 224 -8.72 -12.02 -8.11
C GLY A 224 -7.96 -12.10 -6.79
N ILE A 225 -8.64 -12.54 -5.72
CA ILE A 225 -7.99 -12.91 -4.46
C ILE A 225 -7.70 -14.41 -4.47
N TYR A 226 -6.42 -14.73 -4.56
CA TYR A 226 -5.92 -16.08 -4.63
C TYR A 226 -5.35 -16.53 -3.30
N ARG A 227 -5.43 -17.82 -3.03
CA ARG A 227 -4.67 -18.51 -2.00
C ARG A 227 -3.51 -19.24 -2.66
N ARG A 228 -2.29 -19.06 -2.11
CA ARG A 228 -1.12 -19.86 -2.49
C ARG A 228 -0.93 -21.02 -1.51
N ASN A 229 -0.86 -22.24 -2.04
CA ASN A 229 -0.46 -23.45 -1.32
C ASN A 229 0.73 -24.08 -2.06
N ALA A 230 1.95 -23.89 -1.53
CA ALA A 230 3.19 -24.16 -2.25
C ALA A 230 3.17 -23.47 -3.63
N ASP A 231 3.03 -24.23 -4.71
CA ASP A 231 2.99 -23.71 -6.08
C ASP A 231 1.59 -23.57 -6.68
N LYS A 232 0.56 -24.05 -5.98
CA LYS A 232 -0.82 -23.97 -6.47
C LYS A 232 -1.48 -22.67 -6.04
N LEU A 233 -1.93 -21.90 -7.01
CA LEU A 233 -2.81 -20.75 -6.83
C LEU A 233 -4.27 -21.18 -7.03
N THR A 234 -5.10 -20.94 -6.01
CA THR A 234 -6.54 -21.21 -6.07
C THR A 234 -7.32 -19.93 -5.76
N LEU A 235 -8.20 -19.50 -6.66
CA LEU A 235 -9.10 -18.38 -6.41
C LEU A 235 -10.00 -18.70 -5.20
N LEU A 236 -10.21 -17.75 -4.29
CA LEU A 236 -11.06 -17.99 -3.11
C LEU A 236 -12.51 -18.29 -3.49
N SER A 237 -13.10 -17.48 -4.38
CA SER A 237 -14.35 -17.74 -5.09
C SER A 237 -14.56 -16.66 -6.16
N ASP A 238 -15.54 -16.85 -7.05
CA ASP A 238 -15.87 -15.84 -8.07
C ASP A 238 -16.30 -14.49 -7.49
N LYS A 239 -16.86 -14.48 -6.26
CA LYS A 239 -17.21 -13.25 -5.53
C LYS A 239 -15.99 -12.45 -5.04
N HIS A 240 -14.78 -13.02 -5.12
CA HIS A 240 -13.53 -12.36 -4.74
C HIS A 240 -12.77 -11.84 -5.96
N ARG A 241 -13.48 -11.59 -7.07
CA ARG A 241 -12.99 -10.82 -8.20
C ARG A 241 -13.49 -9.39 -8.13
N TRP A 242 -12.60 -8.47 -8.46
CA TRP A 242 -12.84 -7.03 -8.41
C TRP A 242 -12.40 -6.42 -9.74
N LEU A 243 -13.15 -5.42 -10.20
CA LEU A 243 -12.62 -4.47 -11.16
C LEU A 243 -11.98 -3.34 -10.36
N VAL A 244 -10.74 -2.99 -10.71
CA VAL A 244 -9.90 -2.08 -9.92
C VAL A 244 -9.23 -1.10 -10.85
N GLU A 245 -9.41 0.19 -10.61
CA GLU A 245 -8.69 1.23 -11.34
C GLU A 245 -7.23 1.30 -10.84
N THR A 246 -6.26 1.28 -11.74
CA THR A 246 -4.84 1.22 -11.38
C THR A 246 -3.99 2.13 -12.26
N LEU A 247 -2.83 2.54 -11.74
CA LEU A 247 -1.74 3.01 -12.58
C LEU A 247 -1.10 1.82 -13.31
N PRO A 248 -0.91 1.90 -14.64
CA PRO A 248 -0.24 0.86 -15.42
C PRO A 248 1.20 0.60 -14.98
N GLU A 249 1.68 -0.61 -15.26
CA GLU A 249 3.13 -0.91 -15.23
C GLU A 249 3.91 0.06 -16.14
N GLY A 250 5.09 0.47 -15.71
CA GLY A 250 5.95 1.43 -16.40
C GLY A 250 5.59 2.90 -16.13
N THR A 251 4.49 3.19 -15.43
CA THR A 251 4.15 4.57 -15.02
C THR A 251 5.28 5.16 -14.17
N ARG A 252 5.72 6.37 -14.51
CA ARG A 252 6.75 7.10 -13.76
C ARG A 252 6.14 8.31 -13.06
N LEU A 253 6.50 8.49 -11.80
CA LEU A 253 6.05 9.58 -10.95
C LEU A 253 7.25 10.26 -10.31
N ALA A 254 7.18 11.57 -10.13
CA ALA A 254 8.13 12.34 -9.35
C ALA A 254 7.48 12.77 -8.04
N LEU A 255 8.20 12.59 -6.93
CA LEU A 255 7.84 13.07 -5.60
C LEU A 255 9.06 13.79 -4.99
N ARG A 256 8.85 14.59 -3.95
CA ARG A 256 9.91 15.20 -3.16
C ARG A 256 10.04 14.50 -1.80
N LEU A 257 11.27 14.21 -1.40
CA LEU A 257 11.63 13.77 -0.06
C LEU A 257 12.43 14.86 0.64
N ASP A 258 11.91 15.37 1.74
CA ASP A 258 12.63 16.28 2.63
C ASP A 258 12.98 15.56 3.94
N ILE A 259 14.25 15.56 4.32
CA ILE A 259 14.74 15.09 5.62
C ILE A 259 15.11 16.31 6.46
N ASP A 260 14.38 16.54 7.53
CA ASP A 260 14.62 17.65 8.47
C ASP A 260 15.28 17.14 9.75
N THR A 261 16.59 17.33 9.88
CA THR A 261 17.36 16.91 11.06
C THR A 261 17.37 17.95 12.18
N GLY A 262 16.91 19.18 11.88
CA GLY A 262 16.84 20.33 12.79
C GLY A 262 15.50 20.49 13.50
N LEU A 263 14.50 19.66 13.15
CA LEU A 263 13.31 19.43 13.97
C LEU A 263 13.71 19.29 15.44
N PHE A 264 12.88 19.80 16.36
CA PHE A 264 13.11 19.91 17.81
C PHE A 264 13.90 21.13 18.31
N GLY A 265 14.32 22.02 17.41
CA GLY A 265 15.13 23.18 17.77
C GLY A 265 16.57 22.76 18.03
N VAL A 266 17.52 23.54 17.55
CA VAL A 266 18.94 23.14 17.35
C VAL A 266 19.67 22.66 18.64
N GLN A 267 19.08 22.86 19.82
CA GLN A 267 19.58 22.33 21.10
C GLN A 267 19.02 20.94 21.50
N LYS A 268 17.97 20.45 20.83
CA LYS A 268 17.35 19.12 21.02
C LYS A 268 17.09 18.41 19.69
N GLY A 269 17.84 18.73 18.63
CA GLY A 269 17.73 18.09 17.32
C GLY A 269 17.89 16.56 17.39
N LEU A 270 17.67 15.87 16.27
CA LEU A 270 17.85 14.42 16.21
C LEU A 270 19.24 14.03 16.72
N SER A 271 19.31 12.99 17.56
CA SER A 271 20.59 12.38 17.97
C SER A 271 21.34 11.84 16.74
N ALA A 272 22.65 11.58 16.86
CA ALA A 272 23.42 11.00 15.76
C ALA A 272 22.79 9.69 15.25
N GLU A 273 22.36 8.82 16.16
CA GLU A 273 21.66 7.58 15.83
C GLU A 273 20.35 7.85 15.08
N GLN A 274 19.53 8.79 15.54
CA GLN A 274 18.27 9.13 14.88
C GLN A 274 18.48 9.72 13.48
N ARG A 275 19.53 10.54 13.29
CA ARG A 275 19.91 11.08 11.98
C ARG A 275 20.29 9.96 11.00
N ASP A 276 21.03 8.96 11.48
CA ASP A 276 21.40 7.81 10.68
C ASP A 276 20.16 6.98 10.30
N GLN A 277 19.23 6.77 11.23
CA GLN A 277 17.98 6.02 11.01
C GLN A 277 17.04 6.68 9.99
N VAL A 278 17.01 8.02 9.91
CA VAL A 278 16.19 8.74 8.91
C VAL A 278 16.96 9.15 7.67
N GLY A 279 18.28 8.91 7.63
CA GLY A 279 19.13 9.19 6.48
C GLY A 279 18.75 8.33 5.28
N THR A 280 18.92 8.89 4.08
CA THR A 280 18.62 8.16 2.83
C THR A 280 19.33 6.80 2.72
N PRO A 281 20.60 6.60 3.17
CA PRO A 281 21.22 5.28 3.09
C PRO A 281 20.47 4.20 3.89
N PHE A 282 20.02 4.53 5.11
CA PHE A 282 19.30 3.59 5.96
C PHE A 282 17.86 3.39 5.51
N LEU A 283 17.15 4.45 5.11
CA LEU A 283 15.79 4.33 4.57
C LEU A 283 15.74 3.44 3.32
N LEU A 284 16.70 3.62 2.40
CA LEU A 284 16.78 2.78 1.21
C LEU A 284 17.15 1.33 1.54
N HIS A 285 18.05 1.12 2.51
CA HIS A 285 18.38 -0.21 3.04
C HIS A 285 17.15 -0.90 3.62
N ALA A 286 16.42 -0.22 4.50
CA ALA A 286 15.20 -0.72 5.13
C ALA A 286 14.15 -1.13 4.09
N CYS A 287 13.90 -0.30 3.08
CA CYS A 287 12.99 -0.62 1.99
C CYS A 287 13.43 -1.84 1.19
N ARG A 288 14.70 -1.93 0.77
CA ARG A 288 15.20 -3.09 0.02
C ARG A 288 15.10 -4.38 0.82
N GLU A 289 15.52 -4.35 2.09
CA GLU A 289 15.47 -5.53 2.95
C GLU A 289 14.03 -6.01 3.15
N PHE A 290 13.12 -5.09 3.45
CA PHE A 290 11.71 -5.44 3.64
C PHE A 290 11.04 -5.91 2.34
N ALA A 291 11.29 -5.23 1.22
CA ALA A 291 10.79 -5.64 -0.10
C ALA A 291 11.28 -7.04 -0.48
N PHE A 292 12.56 -7.34 -0.27
CA PHE A 292 13.12 -8.65 -0.52
C PHE A 292 12.41 -9.71 0.33
N ARG A 293 12.20 -9.41 1.62
CA ARG A 293 11.50 -10.33 2.53
C ARG A 293 10.07 -10.59 2.08
N LEU A 294 9.33 -9.55 1.71
CA LEU A 294 7.96 -9.69 1.20
C LEU A 294 7.92 -10.54 -0.07
N ALA A 295 8.75 -10.21 -1.07
CA ALA A 295 8.83 -10.95 -2.33
C ALA A 295 9.19 -12.43 -2.11
N SER A 296 10.18 -12.70 -1.25
CA SER A 296 10.59 -14.07 -0.92
C SER A 296 9.48 -14.89 -0.26
N SER A 297 8.63 -14.25 0.56
CA SER A 297 7.53 -14.94 1.25
C SER A 297 6.32 -15.21 0.36
N GLN A 298 6.23 -14.53 -0.78
CA GLN A 298 5.12 -14.64 -1.73
C GLN A 298 5.49 -15.46 -2.98
N ALA A 299 6.79 -15.67 -3.22
CA ALA A 299 7.29 -16.54 -4.29
C ALA A 299 6.86 -18.00 -4.04
N GLY A 300 6.44 -18.69 -5.10
CA GLY A 300 6.30 -20.15 -5.09
C GLY A 300 7.64 -20.86 -4.97
N THR A 301 7.59 -22.13 -4.58
CA THR A 301 8.75 -23.01 -4.39
C THR A 301 9.38 -23.44 -5.71
N SER A 302 8.60 -23.80 -6.72
CA SER A 302 9.13 -24.25 -8.03
C SER A 302 9.38 -23.10 -9.01
N GLY A 303 8.68 -21.98 -8.83
CA GLY A 303 8.87 -20.80 -9.66
C GLY A 303 8.23 -20.84 -11.05
N SER A 304 7.48 -21.88 -11.40
CA SER A 304 7.01 -22.12 -12.77
C SER A 304 5.82 -21.23 -13.19
N ASP A 305 5.00 -20.78 -12.24
CA ASP A 305 3.84 -19.93 -12.54
C ASP A 305 4.24 -18.45 -12.78
N PRO A 306 3.46 -17.69 -13.58
CA PRO A 306 3.78 -16.31 -13.92
C PRO A 306 4.04 -15.39 -12.71
N THR A 307 3.29 -15.59 -11.61
CA THR A 307 3.43 -14.79 -10.40
C THR A 307 4.73 -15.11 -9.67
N SER A 308 5.14 -16.39 -9.62
CA SER A 308 6.43 -16.75 -9.05
C SER A 308 7.60 -16.27 -9.92
N LYS A 309 7.46 -16.29 -11.26
CA LYS A 309 8.43 -15.68 -12.17
C LYS A 309 8.62 -14.20 -11.86
N PHE A 310 7.53 -13.44 -11.71
CA PHE A 310 7.56 -12.04 -11.31
C PHE A 310 8.36 -11.83 -10.00
N PHE A 311 8.06 -12.60 -8.95
CA PHE A 311 8.77 -12.44 -7.67
C PHE A 311 10.26 -12.79 -7.76
N ARG A 312 10.64 -13.79 -8.57
CA ARG A 312 12.05 -14.13 -8.81
C ARG A 312 12.79 -12.99 -9.50
N GLU A 313 12.21 -12.43 -10.55
CA GLU A 313 12.77 -11.28 -11.26
C GLU A 313 12.86 -10.05 -10.35
N LEU A 314 11.83 -9.77 -9.55
CA LEU A 314 11.84 -8.69 -8.57
C LEU A 314 12.95 -8.88 -7.52
N MET A 315 13.09 -10.06 -6.96
CA MET A 315 14.18 -10.36 -6.02
C MET A 315 15.57 -10.20 -6.65
N GLN A 316 15.72 -10.53 -7.94
CA GLN A 316 16.95 -10.29 -8.68
C GLN A 316 17.21 -8.79 -8.85
N ARG A 317 16.21 -8.01 -9.26
CA ARG A 317 16.31 -6.54 -9.36
C ARG A 317 16.68 -5.90 -8.02
N ILE A 318 16.09 -6.34 -6.91
CA ILE A 318 16.42 -5.85 -5.56
C ILE A 318 17.88 -6.14 -5.19
N ARG A 319 18.40 -7.32 -5.54
CA ARG A 319 19.81 -7.68 -5.27
C ARG A 319 20.81 -6.89 -6.11
N GLN A 320 20.43 -6.53 -7.33
CA GLN A 320 21.24 -5.78 -8.30
C GLN A 320 21.08 -4.26 -8.15
N ALA A 321 20.20 -3.81 -7.26
CA ALA A 321 19.91 -2.41 -7.05
C ALA A 321 21.17 -1.62 -6.62
N ASP A 322 21.29 -0.39 -7.14
CA ASP A 322 22.28 0.54 -6.60
C ASP A 322 21.91 0.88 -5.15
N ARG A 323 22.75 0.43 -4.20
CA ARG A 323 22.45 0.57 -2.77
C ARG A 323 22.42 2.03 -2.32
N ALA A 324 23.10 2.93 -3.04
CA ALA A 324 23.18 4.34 -2.70
C ALA A 324 21.94 5.13 -3.12
N SER A 325 21.24 4.70 -4.18
CA SER A 325 20.14 5.48 -4.76
C SER A 325 18.83 4.71 -4.95
N GLU A 326 18.81 3.38 -4.91
CA GLU A 326 17.64 2.60 -5.32
C GLU A 326 17.00 1.80 -4.19
N ALA A 327 15.67 1.77 -4.17
CA ALA A 327 14.89 0.91 -3.29
C ALA A 327 13.64 0.38 -3.98
N TYR A 328 12.96 -0.54 -3.30
CA TYR A 328 11.75 -1.18 -3.79
C TYR A 328 10.71 -1.17 -2.67
N VAL A 329 9.45 -1.01 -3.03
CA VAL A 329 8.33 -0.97 -2.09
C VAL A 329 7.10 -1.65 -2.68
N GLN A 330 6.23 -2.13 -1.81
CA GLN A 330 4.86 -2.53 -2.18
C GLN A 330 3.89 -1.51 -1.60
N LEU A 331 2.99 -0.98 -2.43
CA LEU A 331 2.12 0.15 -2.13
C LEU A 331 0.64 -0.21 -2.33
N GLY A 332 -0.23 0.57 -1.67
CA GLY A 332 -1.65 0.61 -1.97
C GLY A 332 -2.43 -0.66 -1.58
N TRP A 333 -3.59 -0.87 -2.21
CA TRP A 333 -4.52 -1.96 -1.89
C TRP A 333 -3.98 -3.35 -2.25
N GLY A 334 -2.98 -3.43 -3.13
CA GLY A 334 -2.27 -4.68 -3.43
C GLY A 334 -1.63 -5.32 -2.20
N THR A 335 -1.28 -4.50 -1.19
CA THR A 335 -0.62 -4.95 0.04
C THR A 335 -1.52 -5.76 0.96
N GLY A 336 -0.99 -6.90 1.44
CA GLY A 336 -1.61 -7.72 2.48
C GLY A 336 -1.15 -7.33 3.89
N TRP A 337 -1.60 -8.06 4.91
CA TRP A 337 -1.19 -7.86 6.31
C TRP A 337 0.34 -7.83 6.47
N ARG A 338 1.06 -8.73 5.78
CA ARG A 338 2.53 -8.83 5.85
C ARG A 338 3.26 -7.56 5.44
N ALA A 339 2.73 -6.82 4.47
CA ALA A 339 3.34 -5.58 3.98
C ALA A 339 2.98 -4.36 4.83
N LYS A 340 2.03 -4.51 5.77
CA LYS A 340 1.58 -3.44 6.67
C LYS A 340 1.96 -3.66 8.14
N THR A 341 2.70 -4.74 8.43
CA THR A 341 3.08 -5.10 9.81
C THR A 341 4.50 -5.63 9.86
N ILE A 342 5.02 -5.76 11.08
CA ILE A 342 6.31 -6.39 11.37
C ILE A 342 6.26 -7.92 11.35
N GLY A 343 5.11 -8.52 11.02
CA GLY A 343 4.92 -9.97 11.01
C GLY A 343 6.00 -10.77 10.27
N PRO A 344 6.55 -10.31 9.13
CA PRO A 344 7.63 -11.01 8.45
C PRO A 344 8.92 -11.23 9.26
N LEU A 345 9.13 -10.51 10.37
CA LEU A 345 10.22 -10.77 11.33
C LEU A 345 10.04 -12.11 12.04
N LEU A 346 8.80 -12.46 12.37
CA LEU A 346 8.46 -13.65 13.14
C LEU A 346 8.62 -14.94 12.34
N ASP A 347 8.76 -14.83 11.01
CA ASP A 347 9.03 -15.96 10.13
C ASP A 347 10.53 -16.16 9.85
N LEU A 348 11.41 -15.35 10.46
CA LEU A 348 12.85 -15.48 10.26
C LEU A 348 13.35 -16.72 10.99
N SER A 349 14.13 -17.56 10.31
CA SER A 349 14.58 -18.85 10.85
C SER A 349 15.43 -18.72 12.12
N VAL A 350 16.10 -17.58 12.30
CA VAL A 350 16.86 -17.31 13.51
C VAL A 350 15.96 -17.04 14.72
N VAL A 351 14.71 -16.60 14.52
CA VAL A 351 13.80 -16.24 15.62
C VAL A 351 13.10 -17.50 16.14
N GLU A 352 13.60 -18.05 17.24
CA GLU A 352 13.21 -19.37 17.77
C GLU A 352 11.73 -19.46 18.14
N ASP A 353 11.18 -18.41 18.75
CA ASP A 353 9.79 -18.31 19.21
C ASP A 353 8.90 -17.54 18.22
N GLY A 354 9.41 -17.22 17.03
CA GLY A 354 8.74 -16.36 16.07
C GLY A 354 7.42 -16.93 15.60
N GLN A 355 7.42 -18.21 15.23
CA GLN A 355 6.20 -18.90 14.79
C GLN A 355 5.16 -18.93 15.92
N GLN A 356 5.55 -19.36 17.13
CA GLN A 356 4.65 -19.39 18.30
C GLN A 356 4.03 -18.00 18.56
N THR A 357 4.84 -16.95 18.49
CA THR A 357 4.40 -15.56 18.68
C THR A 357 3.38 -15.15 17.62
N LEU A 358 3.65 -15.45 16.35
CA LEU A 358 2.74 -15.14 15.26
C LEU A 358 1.39 -15.83 15.44
N ASP A 359 1.38 -17.09 15.87
CA ASP A 359 0.13 -17.83 16.09
C ASP A 359 -0.69 -17.28 17.24
N GLU A 360 -0.01 -16.89 18.32
CA GLU A 360 -0.70 -16.26 19.43
C GLU A 360 -1.38 -14.96 18.97
N LEU A 361 -0.66 -14.11 18.22
CA LEU A 361 -1.20 -12.88 17.64
C LEU A 361 -2.41 -13.15 16.73
N VAL A 362 -2.28 -14.07 15.77
CA VAL A 362 -3.34 -14.40 14.82
C VAL A 362 -4.59 -14.91 15.53
N ARG A 363 -4.43 -15.79 16.52
CA ARG A 363 -5.53 -16.37 17.29
C ARG A 363 -6.20 -15.33 18.19
N ARG A 364 -5.43 -14.60 19.00
CA ARG A 364 -5.95 -13.63 19.98
C ARG A 364 -6.61 -12.43 19.32
N LEU A 365 -6.06 -11.97 18.19
CA LEU A 365 -6.61 -10.84 17.43
C LEU A 365 -7.63 -11.28 16.36
N ARG A 366 -7.92 -12.59 16.26
CA ARG A 366 -8.89 -13.17 15.31
C ARG A 366 -8.63 -12.74 13.86
N LEU A 367 -7.36 -12.79 13.45
CA LEU A 367 -6.91 -12.29 12.14
C LEU A 367 -7.22 -13.26 11.00
N ASP A 368 -7.24 -14.57 11.26
CA ASP A 368 -7.69 -15.59 10.30
C ASP A 368 -9.15 -15.96 10.54
N ARG A 369 -10.06 -15.31 9.81
CA ARG A 369 -11.50 -15.63 9.84
C ARG A 369 -11.84 -16.97 9.17
N THR A 370 -10.92 -17.55 8.39
CA THR A 370 -11.17 -18.81 7.70
C THR A 370 -10.80 -20.02 8.56
N GLY A 371 -10.02 -19.82 9.62
CA GLY A 371 -9.55 -20.90 10.50
C GLY A 371 -8.67 -21.94 9.81
N ARG A 372 -8.12 -21.62 8.63
CA ARG A 372 -7.43 -22.59 7.75
C ARG A 372 -5.92 -22.61 7.92
N GLY A 373 -5.38 -21.87 8.89
CA GLY A 373 -4.02 -22.06 9.37
C GLY A 373 -2.89 -21.62 8.43
N ARG A 374 -1.68 -21.64 8.99
CA ARG A 374 -0.40 -21.10 8.52
C ARG A 374 0.01 -21.51 7.11
N PRO A 375 0.95 -20.81 6.42
CA PRO A 375 1.50 -19.50 6.81
C PRO A 375 0.42 -18.41 6.75
N PHE A 376 0.46 -17.46 7.68
CA PHE A 376 -0.53 -16.38 7.74
C PHE A 376 0.02 -15.06 7.18
N PRO A 377 -0.80 -14.30 6.44
CA PRO A 377 -1.89 -14.74 5.57
C PRO A 377 -1.37 -15.44 4.30
N ARG A 378 -2.14 -16.39 3.75
CA ARG A 378 -1.85 -17.07 2.46
C ARG A 378 -2.43 -16.37 1.22
N THR A 379 -3.10 -15.23 1.39
CA THR A 379 -3.85 -14.58 0.31
C THR A 379 -3.02 -13.56 -0.45
N LEU A 380 -3.16 -13.58 -1.77
CA LEU A 380 -2.53 -12.66 -2.72
C LEU A 380 -3.62 -12.01 -3.57
N ARG A 381 -3.46 -10.73 -3.86
CA ARG A 381 -4.29 -10.03 -4.85
C ARG A 381 -3.52 -10.02 -6.16
N LEU A 382 -4.04 -10.72 -7.16
CA LEU A 382 -3.36 -10.96 -8.42
C LEU A 382 -4.20 -10.44 -9.58
N VAL A 383 -3.55 -9.76 -10.51
CA VAL A 383 -4.13 -9.33 -11.77
C VAL A 383 -4.44 -10.55 -12.62
N GLU A 384 -5.65 -10.61 -13.16
CA GLU A 384 -6.08 -11.66 -14.08
C GLU A 384 -5.96 -11.20 -15.54
N ARG A 385 -5.40 -12.08 -16.38
CA ARG A 385 -5.39 -11.94 -17.84
C ARG A 385 -5.92 -13.24 -18.42
N ASN A 386 -6.90 -13.15 -19.32
CA ASN A 386 -7.51 -14.33 -19.95
C ASN A 386 -7.93 -15.41 -18.93
N GLY A 387 -8.51 -14.98 -17.79
CA GLY A 387 -8.96 -15.86 -16.72
C GLY A 387 -7.87 -16.52 -15.87
N ARG A 388 -6.60 -16.12 -16.01
CA ARG A 388 -5.47 -16.67 -15.25
C ARG A 388 -4.75 -15.59 -14.43
N PRO A 389 -4.29 -15.91 -13.21
CA PRO A 389 -3.48 -14.98 -12.43
C PRO A 389 -2.11 -14.78 -13.09
N THR A 390 -1.67 -13.54 -13.17
CA THR A 390 -0.42 -13.17 -13.87
C THR A 390 0.60 -12.58 -12.91
N MET A 391 0.28 -11.45 -12.28
CA MET A 391 1.22 -10.71 -11.44
C MET A 391 0.54 -10.11 -10.20
N PRO A 392 1.30 -9.84 -9.13
CA PRO A 392 0.78 -9.15 -7.96
C PRO A 392 0.58 -7.65 -8.22
N LEU A 393 -0.21 -6.99 -7.37
CA LEU A 393 -0.39 -5.55 -7.41
C LEU A 393 0.64 -4.77 -6.59
N GLY A 394 0.90 -3.54 -7.04
CA GLY A 394 1.43 -2.45 -6.22
C GLY A 394 2.93 -2.44 -5.99
N TRP A 395 3.74 -3.14 -6.77
CA TRP A 395 5.19 -3.06 -6.65
C TRP A 395 5.74 -1.85 -7.38
N ALA A 396 6.70 -1.15 -6.77
CA ALA A 396 7.36 0.00 -7.36
C ALA A 396 8.85 0.02 -7.03
N ARG A 397 9.65 0.56 -7.95
CA ARG A 397 11.04 0.95 -7.74
C ARG A 397 11.10 2.43 -7.39
N LEU A 398 11.98 2.77 -6.47
CA LEU A 398 12.32 4.13 -6.08
C LEU A 398 13.77 4.40 -6.50
N ARG A 399 14.04 5.58 -7.03
CA ARG A 399 15.37 6.13 -7.24
C ARG A 399 15.45 7.51 -6.62
N ILE A 400 16.43 7.72 -5.76
CA ILE A 400 16.73 9.02 -5.15
C ILE A 400 17.74 9.74 -6.02
N VAL A 401 17.42 11.00 -6.35
CA VAL A 401 18.31 11.94 -7.01
C VAL A 401 18.47 13.15 -6.08
N PRO A 402 19.71 13.53 -5.68
CA PRO A 402 19.93 14.76 -4.94
C PRO A 402 19.40 15.96 -5.71
N LEU A 403 18.73 16.90 -5.01
CA LEU A 403 18.26 18.17 -5.57
C LEU A 403 19.33 19.25 -5.52
#